data_AF-A0A6L7RZ16-F1
#
_entry.id   AF-A0A6L7RZ16-F1
#
_cell.length_a   1.000
_cell.length_b   1.000
_cell.length_c   1.000
_cell.angle_alpha   90.00
_cell.angle_beta   90.00
_cell.angle_gamma   90.00
#
_symmetry.space_group_name_H-M   'P 1'
#
loop_
_entity.id
_entity.type
_entity.pdbx_description
1 polymer ?
#
loop_
_entity_poly.entity_id
_entity_poly.type
_entity_poly.pdbx_seq_one_letter_code
_entity_poly.pdbx_strand_id
1 'polypeptide(L)' 'MTALPEDSPGVLPLYRKAMEIWLPELPDIPLTSSIITLPMNTTYWEEDSWPHYDNQYVHEGFWHRTALHIFLNLEPVE' A
#
# COMPACT_ATOMS: atom_id res chain seq x y z
N MET A 1 12.03 18.86 7.48
CA MET A 1 10.71 18.99 8.13
C MET A 1 10.49 17.73 8.93
N THR A 2 10.30 17.81 10.24
CA THR A 2 9.97 16.63 11.06
C THR A 2 8.53 16.24 10.75
N ALA A 3 8.31 15.01 10.30
CA ALA A 3 6.96 14.50 10.09
C ALA A 3 6.24 14.42 11.45
N LEU A 4 4.97 14.81 11.47
CA LEU A 4 4.12 14.59 12.64
C LEU A 4 3.82 13.07 12.76
N PRO A 5 3.75 12.52 13.98
CA PRO A 5 3.26 11.16 14.21
C PRO A 5 1.87 10.96 13.58
N GLU A 6 1.59 9.76 13.09
CA GLU A 6 0.32 9.38 12.45
C GLU A 6 -0.89 9.60 13.35
N ASP A 7 -0.70 9.45 14.67
CA ASP A 7 -1.72 9.58 15.71
C ASP A 7 -1.72 10.97 16.36
N SER A 8 -1.05 11.95 15.74
CA SER A 8 -1.00 13.32 16.25
C SER A 8 -2.40 13.82 16.60
N PRO A 9 -2.59 14.42 17.79
CA PRO A 9 -3.93 14.65 18.36
C PRO A 9 -4.82 15.58 17.51
N GLY A 10 -4.24 16.36 16.61
CA GLY A 10 -4.97 17.22 15.67
C GLY A 10 -5.52 16.52 14.43
N VAL A 11 -5.03 15.34 14.06
CA VAL A 11 -5.40 14.64 12.82
C VAL A 11 -6.86 14.20 12.86
N LEU A 12 -7.28 13.53 13.93
CA LEU A 12 -8.65 13.00 14.04
C LEU A 12 -9.73 14.11 14.10
N PRO A 13 -9.56 15.22 14.85
CA PRO A 13 -10.47 16.36 14.77
C PRO A 13 -10.60 16.96 13.37
N LEU A 14 -9.49 17.07 12.61
CA LEU A 14 -9.50 17.57 11.24
C LEU A 14 -10.21 16.61 10.28
N TYR A 15 -9.98 15.30 10.43
CA TYR A 15 -10.68 14.27 9.66
C TYR A 15 -12.20 14.36 9.86
N ARG A 16 -12.69 14.52 11.10
CA ARG A 16 -14.13 14.69 11.35
C ARG A 16 -14.71 15.90 10.63
N LYS A 17 -14.05 17.06 10.71
CA LYS A 17 -14.47 18.28 10.00
C LYS A 17 -14.52 18.08 8.48
N ALA A 18 -13.57 17.33 7.91
CA ALA A 18 -13.59 16.98 6.50
C ALA A 18 -14.80 16.08 6.15
N MET A 19 -15.12 15.11 7.00
CA MET A 19 -16.29 14.23 6.80
C MET A 19 -17.63 14.97 6.94
N GLU A 20 -17.72 15.99 7.80
CA GLU A 20 -18.90 16.87 7.89
C GLU A 20 -19.20 17.58 6.55
N ILE A 21 -18.19 17.81 5.71
CA ILE A 21 -18.33 18.38 4.35
C ILE A 21 -18.55 17.27 3.31
N TRP A 22 -17.84 16.16 3.42
CA TRP A 22 -17.88 15.09 2.41
C TRP A 22 -19.19 14.31 2.42
N LEU A 23 -19.71 13.96 3.61
CA LEU A 23 -20.86 13.07 3.76
C LEU A 23 -22.20 13.64 3.23
N PRO A 24 -22.48 14.95 3.28
CA PRO A 24 -23.67 15.51 2.65
C PRO A 24 -23.68 15.42 1.13
N GLU A 25 -22.51 15.62 0.49
CA GLU A 25 -22.39 15.73 -0.97
C GLU A 25 -21.97 14.42 -1.64
N LEU A 26 -21.31 13.52 -0.91
CA LEU A 26 -20.78 12.23 -1.37
C LEU A 26 -20.23 12.27 -2.81
N PRO A 27 -19.25 13.15 -3.11
CA PRO A 27 -18.73 13.30 -4.47
C PRO A 27 -18.09 12.02 -5.00
N ASP A 28 -17.63 11.17 -4.08
CA ASP A 28 -17.28 9.77 -4.34
C ASP A 28 -17.79 8.91 -3.18
N ILE A 29 -18.36 7.76 -3.51
CA ILE A 29 -19.05 6.86 -2.58
C ILE A 29 -18.18 5.60 -2.43
N PRO A 30 -17.48 5.43 -1.30
CA PRO A 30 -16.69 4.23 -1.06
C PRO A 30 -17.61 3.04 -0.76
N LEU A 31 -17.76 2.12 -1.72
CA LEU A 31 -18.63 0.95 -1.58
C LEU A 31 -17.86 -0.35 -1.30
N THR A 32 -16.64 -0.47 -1.80
CA THR A 32 -15.89 -1.73 -1.76
C THR A 32 -14.43 -1.49 -1.44
N SER A 33 -13.78 -2.49 -0.85
CA SER A 33 -12.33 -2.57 -0.74
C SER A 33 -11.83 -3.51 -1.83
N SER A 34 -11.31 -2.93 -2.91
CA SER A 34 -10.81 -3.71 -4.04
C SER A 34 -9.63 -4.58 -3.62
N ILE A 35 -9.69 -5.87 -3.95
CA ILE A 35 -8.56 -6.77 -3.82
C ILE A 35 -7.60 -6.49 -4.98
N ILE A 36 -6.36 -6.11 -4.65
CA ILE A 36 -5.30 -5.96 -5.65
C ILE A 36 -4.74 -7.35 -5.93
N THR A 37 -4.97 -7.86 -7.14
CA THR A 37 -4.41 -9.15 -7.57
C THR A 37 -3.14 -8.92 -8.39
N LEU A 38 -2.02 -9.49 -7.93
CA LEU A 38 -0.71 -9.31 -8.55
C LEU A 38 -0.03 -10.68 -8.75
N PRO A 39 -0.10 -11.25 -9.96
CA PRO A 39 0.58 -12.51 -10.25
C PRO A 39 2.10 -12.29 -10.33
N MET A 40 2.85 -13.17 -9.68
CA MET A 40 4.31 -13.17 -9.70
C MET A 40 4.83 -14.25 -10.64
N ASN A 41 5.90 -13.95 -11.37
CA ASN A 41 6.56 -14.94 -12.21
C ASN A 41 7.54 -15.75 -11.37
N THR A 42 7.35 -17.07 -11.33
CA THR A 42 8.24 -18.02 -10.65
C THR A 42 9.06 -18.87 -11.63
N THR A 43 9.05 -18.54 -12.91
CA THR A 43 9.86 -19.22 -13.93
C THR A 43 11.32 -18.77 -13.90
N TYR A 44 11.55 -17.48 -13.63
CA TYR A 44 12.89 -16.87 -13.65
C TYR A 44 13.30 -16.26 -12.32
N TRP A 45 12.37 -16.13 -11.38
CA TRP A 45 12.59 -15.52 -10.07
C TRP A 45 12.09 -16.45 -8.99
N GLU A 46 12.82 -16.54 -7.89
CA GLU A 46 12.46 -17.40 -6.77
C GLU A 46 11.15 -16.92 -6.11
N GLU A 47 10.26 -17.86 -5.78
CA GLU A 47 8.96 -17.57 -5.17
C GLU A 47 9.12 -16.82 -3.85
N ASP A 48 10.05 -17.26 -3.00
CA ASP A 48 10.32 -16.68 -1.68
C ASP A 48 10.94 -15.27 -1.74
N SER A 49 11.48 -14.88 -2.91
CA SER A 49 12.09 -13.56 -3.11
C SER A 49 11.07 -12.46 -3.41
N TRP A 50 9.83 -12.82 -3.77
CA TRP A 50 8.72 -11.88 -3.92
C TRP A 50 8.14 -11.47 -2.55
N PRO A 51 7.50 -10.29 -2.44
CA PRO A 51 6.76 -9.98 -1.22
C PRO A 51 5.52 -10.88 -1.12
N HIS A 52 5.37 -11.52 0.03
CA HIS A 52 4.20 -12.34 0.35
C HIS A 52 3.87 -12.24 1.84
N TYR A 53 2.83 -12.96 2.29
CA TYR A 53 2.32 -12.86 3.66
C TYR A 53 3.39 -13.12 4.74
N ASP A 54 4.31 -14.06 4.52
CA ASP A 54 5.38 -14.36 5.49
C ASP A 54 6.68 -13.58 5.22
N ASN A 55 6.77 -12.84 4.09
CA ASN A 55 7.90 -12.00 3.72
C ASN A 55 7.44 -10.58 3.29
N GLN A 56 6.95 -9.80 4.26
CA GLN A 56 6.30 -8.50 4.03
C GLN A 56 7.29 -7.32 4.01
N TYR A 57 8.36 -7.40 3.23
CA TYR A 57 9.36 -6.32 3.17
C TYR A 57 8.86 -5.07 2.43
N VAL A 58 7.85 -5.20 1.57
CA VAL A 58 7.18 -4.09 0.86
C VAL A 58 5.81 -4.53 0.33
N HIS A 59 4.93 -3.58 0.01
CA HIS A 59 3.75 -3.84 -0.82
C HIS A 59 4.16 -4.25 -2.24
N GLU A 60 3.52 -5.27 -2.78
CA GLU A 60 3.92 -6.01 -3.97
C GLU A 60 3.60 -5.31 -5.31
N GLY A 61 2.82 -4.23 -5.26
CA GLY A 61 2.52 -3.39 -6.43
C GLY A 61 3.74 -2.60 -6.94
N PHE A 62 4.26 -2.96 -8.12
CA PHE A 62 5.40 -2.29 -8.77
C PHE A 62 5.13 -0.83 -9.20
N TRP A 63 3.88 -0.37 -9.19
CA TRP A 63 3.51 1.03 -9.44
C TRP A 63 3.63 1.92 -8.20
N HIS A 64 3.94 1.35 -7.04
CA HIS A 64 4.15 2.12 -5.81
C HIS A 64 5.53 2.77 -5.80
N ARG A 65 5.67 3.84 -5.00
CA ARG A 65 6.95 4.55 -4.82
C ARG A 65 8.08 3.67 -4.26
N THR A 66 7.73 2.51 -3.71
CA THR A 66 8.64 1.54 -3.09
C THR A 66 9.05 0.40 -4.02
N ALA A 67 8.64 0.42 -5.30
CA ALA A 67 8.88 -0.68 -6.24
C ALA A 67 10.34 -1.10 -6.40
N LEU A 68 11.28 -0.16 -6.23
CA LEU A 68 12.72 -0.46 -6.29
C LEU A 68 13.12 -1.54 -5.27
N HIS A 69 12.48 -1.59 -4.09
CA HIS A 69 12.78 -2.62 -3.09
C HIS A 69 12.46 -4.02 -3.58
N ILE A 70 11.44 -4.19 -4.43
CA ILE A 70 11.11 -5.47 -5.04
C ILE A 70 12.29 -5.92 -5.91
N PHE A 71 12.71 -5.09 -6.87
CA PHE A 71 13.78 -5.45 -7.81
C PHE A 71 15.14 -5.68 -7.16
N LEU A 72 15.41 -5.05 -6.01
CA LEU A 72 16.64 -5.27 -5.26
C LEU A 72 16.62 -6.57 -4.42
N ASN A 73 15.44 -7.11 -4.14
CA ASN A 73 15.25 -8.32 -3.33
C ASN A 73 15.04 -9.58 -4.17
N LEU A 74 14.63 -9.43 -5.43
CA LEU A 74 14.41 -10.57 -6.32
C LEU A 74 15.70 -11.33 -6.58
N GLU A 75 15.63 -12.65 -6.45
CA GLU A 75 16.72 -13.58 -6.75
C GLU A 75 16.34 -14.45 -7.94
N PRO A 76 17.26 -14.66 -8.90
CA PRO A 76 16.99 -15.54 -10.03
C PRO A 76 16.95 -17.00 -9.56
N VAL A 77 16.16 -17.83 -10.25
CA VAL A 77 16.19 -19.29 -10.03
C VAL A 77 17.56 -19.87 -10.45
N GLU A 78 18.13 -20.77 -9.63
CA GLU A 78 19.39 -21.49 -9.94
C GLU A 78 19.29 -22.46 -11.14
#